data_AF-A0A2A2S694-F1
#
_entry.id   AF-A0A2A2S694-F1
#
_cell.length_a   1.000
_cell.length_b   1.000
_cell.length_c   1.000
_cell.angle_alpha   90.00
_cell.angle_beta   90.00
_cell.angle_gamma   90.00
#
_symmetry.space_group_name_H-M   'P 1'
#
loop_
_entity.id
_entity.type
_entity.pdbx_description
1 polymer ?
#
loop_
_entity_poly.entity_id
_entity_poly.type
_entity_poly.pdbx_seq_one_letter_code
_entity_poly.pdbx_strand_id
1 'polypeptide(L)'
;MYLTTLSIMYISNSADITPDKIDEILKELSKLVSNPTSIKVLTDKLPEIKKLSKRDIVKKIRGYYKAQTLVLVLGAGVSMDFGIPNWDVLLQKLLITTIKNEETTSTVLSKLFTNLFSPSPLIAGRYLQKYYDDKKLSFEEAVRNVLYENLDIDKNSPLLDEIVKLCVAPGKSPNIDSIITYNFDDILEQRIEKVKLELPYKSIYGIGMNPNGQLPIFHVHGYLPQSGKISSDNQITFGETVYHKQYTDIYSWNNIVQINKFRDANCVFIGSSLTDPNTRRLLDIARRQKGEDEHSHFIFKMRHKEPIVKMRLELLLRENKELLGEKIDANLELDKTVKLLIEIIERFEETDTESFGVKTIWIDEWSEIPEILKEIRTKN
;
A
#
# COMPACT_ATOMS: atom_id res chain seq x y z
N MET A 1 -7.05 -20.27 -0.08
CA MET A 1 -7.91 -20.57 -1.24
C MET A 1 -8.63 -19.34 -1.83
N TYR A 2 -8.53 -18.14 -1.21
CA TYR A 2 -9.14 -16.89 -1.71
C TYR A 2 -8.17 -15.91 -2.43
N LEU A 3 -6.88 -16.26 -2.55
CA LEU A 3 -5.84 -15.43 -3.17
C LEU A 3 -5.69 -15.64 -4.69
N THR A 4 -6.33 -16.68 -5.23
CA THR A 4 -6.21 -17.07 -6.64
C THR A 4 -7.10 -16.25 -7.57
N THR A 5 -8.21 -15.68 -7.09
CA THR A 5 -9.14 -14.89 -7.92
C THR A 5 -8.73 -13.42 -8.08
N LEU A 6 -8.04 -12.82 -7.10
CA LEU A 6 -7.55 -11.44 -7.21
C LEU A 6 -6.40 -11.27 -8.21
N SER A 7 -5.67 -12.34 -8.52
CA SER A 7 -4.52 -12.28 -9.45
C SER A 7 -4.92 -12.34 -10.93
N ILE A 8 -6.18 -12.67 -11.24
CA ILE A 8 -6.71 -12.71 -12.62
C ILE A 8 -7.27 -11.32 -13.02
N MET A 9 -7.50 -10.42 -12.06
CA MET A 9 -8.33 -9.22 -12.23
C MET A 9 -7.64 -7.98 -12.82
N TYR A 10 -6.35 -8.03 -13.14
CA TYR A 10 -5.64 -6.90 -13.76
C TYR A 10 -5.55 -6.98 -15.29
N ILE A 11 -6.26 -7.93 -15.91
CA ILE A 11 -6.35 -8.08 -17.37
C ILE A 11 -7.79 -7.81 -17.79
N SER A 12 -8.22 -6.56 -17.67
CA SER A 12 -9.39 -6.07 -18.38
C SER A 12 -9.14 -4.64 -18.83
N ASN A 13 -8.16 -4.49 -19.71
CA ASN A 13 -8.06 -3.38 -20.66
C ASN A 13 -7.16 -3.72 -21.85
N SER A 14 -7.20 -4.98 -22.31
CA SER A 14 -6.63 -5.39 -23.59
C SER A 14 -7.75 -5.51 -24.64
N ALA A 15 -8.27 -4.36 -25.08
CA ALA A 15 -8.79 -4.31 -26.44
C ALA A 15 -7.58 -4.50 -27.39
N ASP A 16 -7.67 -5.48 -28.30
CA ASP A 16 -6.76 -5.73 -29.45
C ASP A 16 -5.47 -6.54 -29.28
N ILE A 17 -5.46 -7.60 -28.47
CA ILE A 17 -4.42 -8.66 -28.59
C ILE A 17 -5.06 -9.92 -29.18
N THR A 18 -4.79 -10.19 -30.47
CA THR A 18 -5.16 -11.44 -31.15
C THR A 18 -4.18 -12.56 -30.78
N PRO A 19 -4.56 -13.84 -30.88
CA PRO A 19 -3.65 -14.97 -30.66
C PRO A 19 -2.35 -14.87 -31.47
N ASP A 20 -2.43 -14.42 -32.74
CA ASP A 20 -1.26 -14.23 -33.61
C ASP A 20 -0.25 -13.21 -33.06
N LYS A 21 -0.70 -12.12 -32.42
CA LYS A 21 0.18 -11.14 -31.79
C LYS A 21 0.88 -11.72 -30.55
N ILE A 22 0.23 -12.62 -29.84
CA ILE A 22 0.83 -13.29 -28.67
C ILE A 22 1.96 -14.22 -29.13
N ASP A 23 1.72 -14.98 -30.20
CA ASP A 23 2.73 -15.82 -30.84
C ASP A 23 3.99 -15.04 -31.27
N GLU A 24 3.79 -13.85 -31.84
CA GLU A 24 4.88 -12.96 -32.24
C GLU A 24 5.67 -12.46 -31.01
N ILE A 25 4.97 -11.98 -29.98
CA ILE A 25 5.57 -11.54 -28.71
C ILE A 25 6.37 -12.68 -28.05
N LEU A 26 5.84 -13.91 -28.03
CA LEU A 26 6.51 -15.05 -27.42
C LEU A 26 7.76 -15.48 -28.21
N LYS A 27 7.72 -15.40 -29.54
CA LYS A 27 8.90 -15.64 -30.39
C LYS A 27 9.97 -14.58 -30.19
N GLU A 28 9.59 -13.31 -30.05
CA GLU A 28 10.53 -12.23 -29.75
C GLU A 28 11.15 -12.38 -28.36
N LEU A 29 10.34 -12.69 -27.34
CA LEU A 29 10.81 -12.94 -25.98
C LEU A 29 11.76 -14.14 -25.93
N SER A 30 11.42 -15.25 -26.58
CA SER A 30 12.29 -16.44 -26.68
C SER A 30 13.64 -16.10 -27.31
N LYS A 31 13.65 -15.40 -28.46
CA LYS A 31 14.88 -14.93 -29.11
C LYS A 31 15.71 -14.01 -28.21
N LEU A 32 15.06 -13.14 -27.45
CA LEU A 32 15.72 -12.21 -26.55
C LEU A 32 16.39 -12.94 -25.39
N VAL A 33 15.70 -13.91 -24.79
CA VAL A 33 16.16 -14.66 -23.62
C VAL A 33 17.25 -15.69 -23.98
N SER A 34 17.16 -16.29 -25.17
CA SER A 34 18.17 -17.25 -25.65
C SER A 34 19.51 -16.60 -26.02
N ASN A 35 19.59 -15.27 -26.11
CA ASN A 35 20.83 -14.54 -26.43
C ASN A 35 21.32 -13.73 -25.20
N PRO A 36 22.38 -14.20 -24.50
CA PRO A 36 22.94 -13.50 -23.35
C PRO A 36 23.35 -12.05 -23.63
N THR A 37 23.78 -11.75 -24.86
CA THR A 37 24.14 -10.40 -25.28
C THR A 37 22.91 -9.50 -25.35
N SER A 38 21.79 -10.02 -25.86
CA SER A 38 20.52 -9.28 -25.92
C SER A 38 19.96 -9.00 -24.53
N ILE A 39 20.01 -9.97 -23.62
CA ILE A 39 19.64 -9.76 -22.20
C ILE A 39 20.50 -8.65 -21.61
N LYS A 40 21.82 -8.72 -21.79
CA LYS A 40 22.74 -7.71 -21.25
C LYS A 40 22.46 -6.32 -21.81
N VAL A 41 22.23 -6.19 -23.12
CA VAL A 41 21.86 -4.91 -23.75
C VAL A 41 20.53 -4.37 -23.20
N LEU A 42 19.55 -5.24 -22.91
CA LEU A 42 18.30 -4.82 -22.30
C LEU A 42 18.52 -4.36 -20.84
N THR A 43 19.24 -5.15 -20.04
CA THR A 43 19.50 -4.81 -18.63
C THR A 43 20.42 -3.61 -18.45
N ASP A 44 21.30 -3.33 -19.41
CA ASP A 44 22.11 -2.11 -19.48
C ASP A 44 21.26 -0.88 -19.87
N LYS A 45 20.13 -1.06 -20.57
CA LYS A 45 19.16 0.01 -20.87
C LYS A 45 18.15 0.25 -19.76
N LEU A 46 18.01 -0.68 -18.81
CA LEU A 46 17.14 -0.48 -17.67
C LEU A 46 17.72 0.63 -16.77
N PRO A 47 16.87 1.36 -16.02
CA PRO A 47 17.33 2.38 -15.09
C PRO A 47 18.44 1.87 -14.18
N GLU A 48 19.52 2.65 -14.06
CA GLU A 48 20.59 2.35 -13.11
C GLU A 48 20.10 2.60 -11.67
N ILE A 49 20.41 1.68 -10.78
CA ILE A 49 20.03 1.78 -9.37
C ILE A 49 21.29 1.95 -8.53
N LYS A 50 21.32 3.01 -7.73
CA LYS A 50 22.33 3.16 -6.67
C LYS A 50 22.07 2.09 -5.61
N LYS A 51 22.81 0.97 -5.69
CA LYS A 51 22.77 -0.10 -4.68
C LYS A 51 23.30 0.41 -3.34
N LEU A 52 22.42 0.93 -2.50
CA LEU A 52 22.67 1.03 -1.06
C LEU A 52 22.43 -0.34 -0.45
N SER A 53 23.38 -0.83 0.36
CA SER A 53 23.14 -2.08 1.06
C SER A 53 22.01 -1.90 2.08
N LYS A 54 21.24 -2.96 2.34
CA LYS A 54 20.22 -2.98 3.40
C LYS A 54 20.79 -2.50 4.74
N ARG A 55 22.06 -2.85 5.03
CA ARG A 55 22.79 -2.40 6.22
C ARG A 55 23.00 -0.88 6.25
N ASP A 56 23.35 -0.27 5.14
CA ASP A 56 23.54 1.19 5.05
C ASP A 56 22.22 1.93 5.20
N ILE A 57 21.14 1.42 4.59
CA ILE A 57 19.79 1.96 4.75
C ILE A 57 19.37 1.91 6.22
N VAL A 58 19.51 0.76 6.87
CA VAL A 58 19.19 0.60 8.30
C VAL A 58 20.01 1.54 9.18
N LYS A 59 21.31 1.72 8.86
CA LYS A 59 22.18 2.68 9.56
C LYS A 59 21.69 4.12 9.37
N LYS A 60 21.26 4.51 8.17
CA LYS A 60 20.67 5.85 7.92
C LYS A 60 19.38 6.05 8.71
N ILE A 61 18.45 5.09 8.65
CA ILE A 61 17.17 5.18 9.40
C ILE A 61 17.43 5.27 10.91
N ARG A 62 18.40 4.50 11.43
CA ARG A 62 18.82 4.61 12.83
C ARG A 62 19.34 6.00 13.19
N GLY A 63 20.07 6.66 12.29
CA GLY A 63 20.49 8.05 12.46
C GLY A 63 19.28 8.98 12.67
N TYR A 64 18.27 8.88 11.80
CA TYR A 64 17.04 9.67 11.89
C TYR A 64 16.22 9.34 13.14
N TYR A 65 16.16 8.06 13.53
CA TYR A 65 15.54 7.63 14.77
C TYR A 65 16.19 8.28 16.01
N LYS A 66 17.53 8.26 16.08
CA LYS A 66 18.28 8.90 17.18
C LYS A 66 18.16 10.42 17.18
N ALA A 67 18.02 11.03 16.01
CA ALA A 67 17.79 12.46 15.85
C ALA A 67 16.33 12.88 16.13
N GLN A 68 15.42 11.93 16.38
CA GLN A 68 14.00 12.16 16.63
C GLN A 68 13.27 12.83 15.45
N THR A 69 13.79 12.67 14.23
CA THR A 69 13.21 13.21 12.98
C THR A 69 12.42 12.16 12.19
N LEU A 70 12.29 10.95 12.73
CA LEU A 70 11.63 9.85 12.05
C LEU A 70 10.10 10.03 12.08
N VAL A 71 9.48 9.85 10.92
CA VAL A 71 8.02 9.78 10.76
C VAL A 71 7.66 8.40 10.23
N LEU A 72 6.74 7.70 10.89
CA LEU A 72 6.22 6.45 10.36
C LEU A 72 5.01 6.75 9.49
N VAL A 73 4.95 6.14 8.30
CA VAL A 73 3.83 6.29 7.37
C VAL A 73 3.19 4.92 7.16
N LEU A 74 1.97 4.75 7.65
CA LEU A 74 1.30 3.47 7.76
C LEU A 74 0.19 3.34 6.71
N GLY A 75 0.22 2.23 5.97
CA GLY A 75 -0.86 1.83 5.07
C GLY A 75 -1.61 0.59 5.56
N ALA A 76 -2.59 0.13 4.78
CA ALA A 76 -3.52 -0.92 5.21
C ALA A 76 -2.84 -2.23 5.61
N GLY A 77 -1.65 -2.51 5.06
CA GLY A 77 -0.88 -3.71 5.35
C GLY A 77 -0.53 -3.90 6.83
N VAL A 78 -0.47 -2.82 7.65
CA VAL A 78 -0.19 -2.97 9.08
C VAL A 78 -1.37 -3.49 9.89
N SER A 79 -2.60 -3.25 9.42
CA SER A 79 -3.85 -3.65 10.11
C SER A 79 -4.44 -4.96 9.55
N MET A 80 -3.99 -5.42 8.38
CA MET A 80 -4.54 -6.61 7.70
C MET A 80 -4.47 -7.90 8.53
N ASP A 81 -3.43 -8.08 9.34
CA ASP A 81 -3.32 -9.26 10.20
C ASP A 81 -4.49 -9.36 11.17
N PHE A 82 -5.03 -8.23 11.62
CA PHE A 82 -6.15 -8.14 12.57
C PHE A 82 -7.52 -8.36 11.92
N GLY A 83 -7.57 -8.72 10.64
CA GLY A 83 -8.82 -8.94 9.91
C GLY A 83 -9.41 -7.68 9.27
N ILE A 84 -8.71 -6.54 9.38
CA ILE A 84 -9.10 -5.30 8.71
C ILE A 84 -8.90 -5.47 7.18
N PRO A 85 -9.92 -5.21 6.37
CA PRO A 85 -9.80 -5.32 4.92
C PRO A 85 -8.92 -4.20 4.35
N ASN A 86 -8.17 -4.51 3.28
CA ASN A 86 -7.58 -3.47 2.45
C ASN A 86 -8.66 -2.74 1.63
N TRP A 87 -8.27 -1.68 0.92
CA TRP A 87 -9.18 -0.83 0.16
C TRP A 87 -10.09 -1.59 -0.82
N ASP A 88 -9.51 -2.50 -1.62
CA ASP A 88 -10.25 -3.24 -2.64
C ASP A 88 -11.26 -4.20 -2.00
N VAL A 89 -10.87 -4.90 -0.93
CA VAL A 89 -11.76 -5.82 -0.21
C VAL A 89 -12.87 -5.05 0.52
N LEU A 90 -12.54 -3.91 1.13
CA LEU A 90 -13.51 -3.04 1.80
C LEU A 90 -14.58 -2.57 0.81
N LEU A 91 -14.14 -2.07 -0.34
CA LEU A 91 -15.03 -1.61 -1.41
C LEU A 91 -15.92 -2.74 -1.94
N GLN A 92 -15.36 -3.92 -2.21
CA GLN A 92 -16.12 -5.08 -2.66
C GLN A 92 -17.18 -5.49 -1.63
N LYS A 93 -16.82 -5.55 -0.35
CA LYS A 93 -17.76 -5.86 0.74
C LYS A 93 -18.88 -4.83 0.84
N LEU A 94 -18.56 -3.53 0.72
CA LEU A 94 -19.57 -2.47 0.73
C LEU A 94 -20.54 -2.60 -0.44
N LEU A 95 -20.04 -2.80 -1.67
CA LEU A 95 -20.88 -3.03 -2.85
C LEU A 95 -21.81 -4.23 -2.67
N ILE A 96 -21.28 -5.36 -2.19
CA ILE A 96 -22.08 -6.56 -1.95
C ILE A 96 -23.18 -6.28 -0.92
N THR A 97 -22.86 -5.59 0.17
CA THR A 97 -23.84 -5.23 1.22
C THR A 97 -24.91 -4.29 0.68
N THR A 98 -24.53 -3.28 -0.11
CA THR A 98 -25.47 -2.35 -0.74
C THR A 98 -26.41 -3.05 -1.71
N ILE A 99 -25.90 -3.92 -2.59
CA ILE A 99 -26.72 -4.66 -3.56
C ILE A 99 -27.66 -5.64 -2.85
N LYS A 100 -27.22 -6.30 -1.78
CA LYS A 100 -28.08 -7.20 -0.98
C LYS A 100 -29.24 -6.48 -0.31
N ASN A 101 -29.04 -5.23 0.10
CA ASN A 101 -30.09 -4.43 0.73
C ASN A 101 -31.14 -3.93 -0.28
N GLU A 102 -30.91 -4.09 -1.58
CA GLU A 102 -31.97 -4.02 -2.58
C GLU A 102 -32.65 -5.40 -2.62
N GLU A 103 -33.87 -5.48 -2.07
CA GLU A 103 -34.65 -6.71 -1.81
C GLU A 103 -34.85 -7.65 -3.03
N THR A 104 -34.44 -7.24 -4.23
CA THR A 104 -34.63 -7.94 -5.50
C THR A 104 -33.40 -8.71 -6.01
N THR A 105 -32.21 -8.59 -5.39
CA THR A 105 -30.98 -9.17 -5.97
C THR A 105 -30.42 -10.33 -5.14
N SER A 106 -30.23 -11.50 -5.77
CA SER A 106 -29.62 -12.65 -5.10
C SER A 106 -28.15 -12.40 -4.74
N THR A 107 -27.70 -12.92 -3.59
CA THR A 107 -26.29 -12.79 -3.14
C THR A 107 -25.28 -13.33 -4.17
N VAL A 108 -25.71 -14.29 -4.99
CA VAL A 108 -24.90 -14.86 -6.08
C VAL A 108 -24.72 -13.84 -7.21
N LEU A 109 -25.77 -13.12 -7.60
CA LEU A 109 -25.71 -12.07 -8.62
C LEU A 109 -24.85 -10.88 -8.18
N SER A 110 -24.91 -10.47 -6.91
CA SER A 110 -24.05 -9.40 -6.40
C SER A 110 -22.57 -9.75 -6.49
N LYS A 111 -22.22 -10.98 -6.07
CA LYS A 111 -20.84 -11.50 -6.15
C LYS A 111 -20.37 -11.67 -7.60
N LEU A 112 -21.25 -12.12 -8.49
CA LEU A 112 -20.94 -12.23 -9.92
C LEU A 112 -20.74 -10.85 -10.55
N PHE A 113 -21.57 -9.86 -10.22
CA PHE A 113 -21.46 -8.49 -10.74
C PHE A 113 -20.12 -7.85 -10.36
N THR A 114 -19.73 -7.90 -9.08
CA THR A 114 -18.44 -7.35 -8.65
C THR A 114 -17.27 -8.07 -9.29
N ASN A 115 -17.38 -9.38 -9.51
CA ASN A 115 -16.31 -10.18 -10.09
C ASN A 115 -16.19 -10.08 -11.61
N LEU A 116 -17.32 -9.88 -12.31
CA LEU A 116 -17.36 -9.82 -13.78
C LEU A 116 -17.08 -8.43 -14.31
N PHE A 117 -17.58 -7.39 -13.64
CA PHE A 117 -17.49 -6.02 -14.16
C PHE A 117 -16.39 -5.20 -13.52
N SER A 118 -15.78 -5.67 -12.43
CA SER A 118 -14.67 -5.01 -11.71
C SER A 118 -14.75 -3.49 -11.80
N PRO A 119 -15.86 -2.86 -11.37
CA PRO A 119 -16.04 -1.43 -11.55
C PRO A 119 -14.85 -0.72 -10.92
N SER A 120 -14.27 0.26 -11.63
CA SER A 120 -13.12 0.98 -11.10
C SER A 120 -13.44 1.46 -9.67
N PRO A 121 -12.47 1.41 -8.73
CA PRO A 121 -12.73 1.78 -7.35
C PRO A 121 -13.39 3.16 -7.17
N LEU A 122 -13.13 4.06 -8.12
CA LEU A 122 -13.72 5.39 -8.19
C LEU A 122 -15.22 5.36 -8.52
N ILE A 123 -15.63 4.60 -9.54
CA ILE A 123 -17.04 4.46 -9.95
C ILE A 123 -17.84 3.79 -8.82
N ALA A 124 -17.30 2.70 -8.29
CA ALA A 124 -17.89 1.99 -7.16
C ALA A 124 -18.04 2.90 -5.94
N GLY A 125 -17.00 3.68 -5.61
CA GLY A 125 -17.05 4.62 -4.49
C GLY A 125 -18.11 5.71 -4.66
N ARG A 126 -18.23 6.27 -5.88
CA ARG A 126 -19.25 7.28 -6.21
C ARG A 126 -20.66 6.72 -6.11
N TYR A 127 -20.88 5.50 -6.60
CA TYR A 127 -22.17 4.81 -6.49
C TYR A 127 -22.55 4.58 -5.02
N LEU A 128 -21.62 4.07 -4.21
CA LEU A 128 -21.85 3.85 -2.79
C LEU A 128 -22.24 5.14 -2.08
N GLN A 129 -21.45 6.21 -2.20
CA GLN A 129 -21.77 7.49 -1.55
C GLN A 129 -23.17 7.98 -1.92
N LYS A 130 -23.49 7.98 -3.22
CA LYS A 130 -24.82 8.38 -3.69
C LYS A 130 -25.94 7.52 -3.10
N TYR A 131 -25.75 6.20 -3.02
CA TYR A 131 -26.75 5.30 -2.43
C TYR A 131 -27.04 5.65 -0.97
N TYR A 132 -26.00 5.84 -0.15
CA TYR A 132 -26.17 6.16 1.26
C TYR A 132 -26.77 7.56 1.47
N ASP A 133 -26.36 8.55 0.65
CA ASP A 133 -26.95 9.89 0.64
C ASP A 133 -28.45 9.86 0.28
N ASP A 134 -28.82 9.18 -0.82
CA ASP A 134 -30.21 9.07 -1.28
C ASP A 134 -31.12 8.38 -0.24
N LYS A 135 -30.57 7.41 0.50
CA LYS A 135 -31.25 6.69 1.59
C LYS A 135 -31.18 7.41 2.94
N LYS A 136 -30.46 8.53 3.04
CA LYS A 136 -30.19 9.26 4.29
C LYS A 136 -29.59 8.36 5.38
N LEU A 137 -28.73 7.43 4.97
CA LEU A 137 -27.99 6.53 5.86
C LEU A 137 -26.57 7.06 6.06
N SER A 138 -25.97 6.74 7.21
CA SER A 138 -24.57 7.11 7.47
C SER A 138 -23.63 6.18 6.68
N PHE A 139 -22.89 6.77 5.74
CA PHE A 139 -21.91 6.03 4.95
C PHE A 139 -20.72 5.59 5.83
N GLU A 140 -20.23 6.47 6.70
CA GLU A 140 -19.16 6.23 7.66
C GLU A 140 -19.49 5.06 8.60
N GLU A 141 -20.74 4.95 9.06
CA GLU A 141 -21.17 3.82 9.90
C GLU A 141 -21.14 2.49 9.13
N ALA A 142 -21.57 2.49 7.87
CA ALA A 142 -21.51 1.31 7.03
C ALA A 142 -20.05 0.87 6.77
N VAL A 143 -19.18 1.83 6.48
CA VAL A 143 -17.74 1.58 6.34
C VAL A 143 -17.16 1.01 7.63
N ARG A 144 -17.43 1.63 8.78
CA ARG A 144 -16.98 1.15 10.09
C ARG A 144 -17.43 -0.30 10.35
N ASN A 145 -18.69 -0.61 10.08
CA ASN A 145 -19.23 -1.96 10.30
C ASN A 145 -18.49 -3.02 9.46
N VAL A 146 -18.21 -2.71 8.19
CA VAL A 146 -17.46 -3.62 7.30
C VAL A 146 -15.99 -3.70 7.70
N LEU A 147 -15.40 -2.60 8.16
CA LEU A 147 -14.00 -2.50 8.57
C LEU A 147 -13.69 -3.45 9.73
N TYR A 148 -14.57 -3.51 10.73
CA TYR A 148 -14.35 -4.29 11.95
C TYR A 148 -15.11 -5.62 12.03
N GLU A 149 -15.80 -6.04 10.96
CA GLU A 149 -16.62 -7.27 10.92
C GLU A 149 -15.85 -8.52 11.38
N ASN A 150 -14.58 -8.64 10.99
CA ASN A 150 -13.73 -9.80 11.26
C ASN A 150 -12.56 -9.46 12.18
N LEU A 151 -12.71 -8.43 13.03
CA LEU A 151 -11.64 -7.97 13.89
C LEU A 151 -11.20 -9.07 14.87
N ASP A 152 -9.89 -9.33 14.91
CA ASP A 152 -9.23 -10.10 15.96
C ASP A 152 -8.10 -9.26 16.57
N ILE A 153 -8.45 -8.39 17.53
CA ILE A 153 -7.49 -7.50 18.22
C ILE A 153 -6.47 -8.25 19.08
N ASP A 154 -6.80 -9.48 19.47
CA ASP A 154 -5.96 -10.33 20.32
C ASP A 154 -4.87 -11.06 19.56
N LYS A 155 -4.97 -11.09 18.23
CA LYS A 155 -3.93 -11.63 17.37
C LYS A 155 -2.57 -11.01 17.65
N ASN A 156 -1.56 -11.87 17.68
CA ASN A 156 -0.18 -11.45 17.82
C ASN A 156 0.29 -10.82 16.51
N SER A 157 0.84 -9.60 16.58
CA SER A 157 1.47 -8.92 15.46
C SER A 157 2.83 -8.39 15.91
N PRO A 158 3.93 -9.10 15.58
CA PRO A 158 5.28 -8.62 15.85
C PRO A 158 5.55 -7.25 15.21
N LEU A 159 4.93 -6.98 14.06
CA LEU A 159 5.05 -5.70 13.35
C LEU A 159 4.48 -4.54 14.17
N LEU A 160 3.21 -4.61 14.56
CA LEU A 160 2.59 -3.53 15.32
C LEU A 160 3.20 -3.39 16.71
N ASP A 161 3.58 -4.51 17.35
CA ASP A 161 4.28 -4.47 18.63
C ASP A 161 5.63 -3.72 18.52
N GLU A 162 6.37 -3.90 17.42
CA GLU A 162 7.63 -3.20 17.22
C GLU A 162 7.43 -1.73 16.79
N ILE A 163 6.38 -1.41 16.02
CA ILE A 163 5.97 -0.03 15.74
C ILE A 163 5.68 0.72 17.05
N VAL A 164 4.91 0.13 17.97
CA VAL A 164 4.63 0.74 19.28
C VAL A 164 5.92 0.90 20.09
N LYS A 165 6.81 -0.09 20.11
CA LYS A 165 8.10 -0.01 20.80
C LYS A 165 9.03 1.05 20.21
N LEU A 166 8.98 1.30 18.90
CA LEU A 166 9.76 2.40 18.28
C LEU A 166 9.34 3.77 18.82
N CYS A 167 8.06 3.95 19.15
CA CYS A 167 7.55 5.21 19.65
C CYS A 167 8.03 5.56 21.07
N VAL A 168 8.55 4.58 21.82
CA VAL A 168 8.90 4.69 23.24
C VAL A 168 10.41 4.54 23.44
N ALA A 169 11.05 5.45 24.18
CA ALA A 169 12.44 5.31 24.62
C ALA A 169 12.64 5.77 26.07
N PRO A 170 13.52 5.12 26.85
CA PRO A 170 13.78 5.50 28.24
C PRO A 170 14.15 6.98 28.40
N GLY A 171 13.37 7.70 29.22
CA GLY A 171 13.58 9.14 29.49
C GLY A 171 13.25 10.09 28.34
N LYS A 172 12.77 9.58 27.18
CA LYS A 172 12.41 10.36 26.00
C LYS A 172 11.24 9.70 25.26
N SER A 173 10.04 9.87 25.79
CA SER A 173 8.79 9.47 25.15
C SER A 173 7.95 10.70 24.84
N PRO A 174 7.50 10.91 23.59
CA PRO A 174 7.76 10.07 22.41
C PRO A 174 9.17 10.21 21.82
N ASN A 175 9.64 9.17 21.13
CA ASN A 175 11.00 9.13 20.52
C ASN A 175 11.02 9.32 18.99
N ILE A 176 9.86 9.45 18.37
CA ILE A 176 9.70 9.78 16.95
C ILE A 176 8.91 11.08 16.82
N ASP A 177 9.01 11.74 15.66
CA ASP A 177 8.33 13.01 15.42
C ASP A 177 6.80 12.85 15.34
N SER A 178 6.33 11.89 14.53
CA SER A 178 4.91 11.67 14.31
C SER A 178 4.63 10.36 13.58
N ILE A 179 3.34 10.00 13.52
CA ILE A 179 2.83 8.92 12.67
C ILE A 179 1.82 9.53 11.70
N ILE A 180 1.91 9.18 10.42
CA ILE A 180 0.88 9.42 9.42
C ILE A 180 0.27 8.06 9.08
N THR A 181 -1.04 7.95 9.14
CA THR A 181 -1.74 6.73 8.75
C THR A 181 -2.80 7.04 7.70
N TYR A 182 -2.85 6.20 6.69
CA TYR A 182 -3.88 6.23 5.65
C TYR A 182 -5.05 5.30 5.99
N ASN A 183 -4.97 4.62 7.12
CA ASN A 183 -5.98 3.69 7.57
C ASN A 183 -7.10 4.43 8.31
N PHE A 184 -8.33 3.96 8.10
CA PHE A 184 -9.49 4.47 8.83
C PHE A 184 -9.57 3.91 10.25
N ASP A 185 -9.00 2.73 10.48
CA ASP A 185 -9.08 2.04 11.76
C ASP A 185 -8.23 2.68 12.87
N ASP A 186 -8.51 2.26 14.10
CA ASP A 186 -7.84 2.61 15.35
C ASP A 186 -6.99 1.45 15.90
N ILE A 187 -6.52 0.52 15.05
CA ILE A 187 -5.79 -0.67 15.52
C ILE A 187 -4.49 -0.27 16.21
N LEU A 188 -3.79 0.74 15.69
CA LEU A 188 -2.56 1.23 16.32
C LEU A 188 -2.84 1.73 17.75
N GLU A 189 -3.86 2.55 17.91
CA GLU A 189 -4.33 3.09 19.20
C GLU A 189 -4.68 1.97 20.18
N GLN A 190 -5.52 1.02 19.74
CA GLN A 190 -5.89 -0.15 20.56
C GLN A 190 -4.66 -0.96 21.00
N ARG A 191 -3.64 -1.09 20.14
CA ARG A 191 -2.37 -1.76 20.49
C ARG A 191 -1.55 -0.94 21.48
N ILE A 192 -1.45 0.38 21.33
CA ILE A 192 -0.74 1.25 22.29
C ILE A 192 -1.35 1.07 23.69
N GLU A 193 -2.68 1.11 23.79
CA GLU A 193 -3.41 0.95 25.06
C GLU A 193 -3.19 -0.43 25.69
N LYS A 194 -3.16 -1.49 24.85
CA LYS A 194 -2.97 -2.87 25.31
C LYS A 194 -1.56 -3.14 25.83
N VAL A 195 -0.51 -2.56 25.22
CA VAL A 195 0.88 -2.81 25.60
C VAL A 195 1.26 -2.10 26.92
N LYS A 196 0.38 -1.24 27.47
CA LYS A 196 0.54 -0.54 28.76
C LYS A 196 1.88 0.20 28.89
N LEU A 197 2.42 0.69 27.78
CA LEU A 197 3.56 1.60 27.81
C LEU A 197 3.05 3.02 28.07
N GLU A 198 3.80 3.81 28.83
CA GLU A 198 3.55 5.24 29.00
C GLU A 198 3.91 5.97 27.69
N LEU A 199 3.03 5.85 26.69
CA LEU A 199 3.11 6.55 25.42
C LEU A 199 1.91 7.49 25.30
N PRO A 200 2.04 8.77 25.70
CA PRO A 200 0.99 9.73 25.45
C PRO A 200 0.91 9.97 23.94
N TYR A 201 -0.27 9.70 23.36
CA TYR A 201 -0.54 9.93 21.95
C TYR A 201 -1.83 10.73 21.76
N LYS A 202 -2.01 11.29 20.57
CA LYS A 202 -3.25 11.93 20.16
C LYS A 202 -3.54 11.69 18.69
N SER A 203 -4.68 11.05 18.40
CA SER A 203 -5.18 10.89 17.03
C SER A 203 -5.72 12.23 16.51
N ILE A 204 -5.27 12.62 15.32
CA ILE A 204 -5.59 13.88 14.67
C ILE A 204 -6.25 13.56 13.33
N TYR A 205 -7.54 13.87 13.25
CA TYR A 205 -8.39 13.52 12.11
C TYR A 205 -9.32 14.67 11.69
N GLY A 206 -9.16 15.85 12.30
CA GLY A 206 -9.99 17.03 12.03
C GLY A 206 -9.26 18.35 12.32
N ILE A 207 -9.87 19.44 11.87
CA ILE A 207 -9.34 20.80 12.02
C ILE A 207 -9.41 21.21 13.50
N GLY A 208 -8.38 21.93 13.98
CA GLY A 208 -8.34 22.45 15.35
C GLY A 208 -7.84 21.46 16.40
N MET A 209 -7.51 20.22 16.01
CA MET A 209 -6.89 19.23 16.90
C MET A 209 -5.39 19.51 17.05
N ASN A 210 -4.93 19.73 18.28
CA ASN A 210 -3.52 19.94 18.62
C ASN A 210 -2.99 18.80 19.50
N PRO A 211 -1.81 18.21 19.18
CA PRO A 211 -1.20 17.13 19.97
C PRO A 211 -0.80 17.51 21.40
N ASN A 212 -0.64 18.80 21.75
CA ASN A 212 -0.31 19.26 23.12
C ASN A 212 0.90 18.53 23.76
N GLY A 213 1.95 18.26 22.99
CA GLY A 213 3.17 17.58 23.46
C GLY A 213 3.09 16.04 23.49
N GLN A 214 1.95 15.45 23.13
CA GLN A 214 1.78 14.01 22.92
C GLN A 214 2.26 13.61 21.50
N LEU A 215 2.48 12.32 21.26
CA LEU A 215 2.76 11.81 19.91
C LEU A 215 1.55 12.03 18.99
N PRO A 216 1.66 12.83 17.92
CA PRO A 216 0.57 12.97 16.95
C PRO A 216 0.47 11.74 16.03
N ILE A 217 -0.74 11.20 15.91
CA ILE A 217 -1.11 10.17 14.93
C ILE A 217 -2.09 10.81 13.93
N PHE A 218 -1.61 11.16 12.75
CA PHE A 218 -2.40 11.85 11.72
C PHE A 218 -3.15 10.87 10.83
N HIS A 219 -4.48 10.81 10.95
CA HIS A 219 -5.35 10.03 10.06
C HIS A 219 -5.76 10.88 8.86
N VAL A 220 -4.87 10.98 7.88
CA VAL A 220 -4.99 11.93 6.77
C VAL A 220 -6.10 11.59 5.77
N HIS A 221 -6.55 10.33 5.78
CA HIS A 221 -7.70 9.86 5.00
C HIS A 221 -9.00 9.77 5.83
N GLY A 222 -8.99 10.18 7.10
CA GLY A 222 -10.13 10.08 8.01
C GLY A 222 -9.98 8.94 9.03
N TYR A 223 -10.81 8.99 10.06
CA TYR A 223 -10.69 8.14 11.25
C TYR A 223 -12.07 7.62 11.67
N LEU A 224 -12.20 6.31 11.75
CA LEU A 224 -13.41 5.58 12.12
C LEU A 224 -13.06 4.61 13.26
N PRO A 225 -12.96 5.09 14.50
CA PRO A 225 -12.65 4.21 15.63
C PRO A 225 -13.73 3.15 15.81
N GLN A 226 -13.34 1.98 16.31
CA GLN A 226 -14.24 0.83 16.47
C GLN A 226 -15.42 1.17 17.38
N SER A 227 -15.14 1.92 18.45
CA SER A 227 -16.13 2.35 19.43
C SER A 227 -16.25 3.87 19.47
N GLY A 228 -17.32 4.36 20.09
CA GLY A 228 -17.62 5.78 20.17
C GLY A 228 -18.54 6.29 19.07
N LYS A 229 -18.91 7.56 19.18
CA LYS A 229 -19.86 8.21 18.27
C LYS A 229 -19.11 8.78 17.06
N ILE A 230 -19.58 8.43 15.86
CA ILE A 230 -19.13 9.07 14.63
C ILE A 230 -19.71 10.49 14.59
N SER A 231 -18.84 11.47 14.43
CA SER A 231 -19.18 12.89 14.34
C SER A 231 -18.88 13.45 12.94
N SER A 232 -19.15 14.73 12.73
CA SER A 232 -18.77 15.43 11.49
C SER A 232 -17.26 15.45 11.23
N ASP A 233 -16.43 15.27 12.27
CA ASP A 233 -14.98 15.28 12.13
C ASP A 233 -14.45 13.92 11.63
N ASN A 234 -15.25 12.85 11.72
CA ASN A 234 -14.89 11.50 11.28
C ASN A 234 -15.10 11.27 9.77
N GLN A 235 -15.11 12.35 8.98
CA GLN A 235 -15.26 12.25 7.53
C GLN A 235 -14.09 11.47 6.92
N ILE A 236 -14.43 10.53 6.07
CA ILE A 236 -13.46 9.69 5.37
C ILE A 236 -13.24 10.16 3.94
N THR A 237 -12.00 9.99 3.49
CA THR A 237 -11.60 10.16 2.10
C THR A 237 -11.96 8.89 1.35
N PHE A 238 -13.23 8.82 0.96
CA PHE A 238 -13.76 7.70 0.20
C PHE A 238 -14.29 8.18 -1.14
N GLY A 239 -14.03 7.43 -2.21
CA GLY A 239 -14.53 7.76 -3.54
C GLY A 239 -13.97 9.05 -4.15
N GLU A 240 -14.29 9.25 -5.42
CA GLU A 240 -13.66 10.28 -6.27
C GLU A 240 -13.96 11.73 -5.83
N THR A 241 -15.15 12.00 -5.28
CA THR A 241 -15.57 13.35 -4.90
C THR A 241 -14.70 13.94 -3.78
N VAL A 242 -14.22 13.10 -2.85
CA VAL A 242 -13.35 13.55 -1.76
C VAL A 242 -11.90 13.65 -2.23
N TYR A 243 -11.44 12.74 -3.11
CA TYR A 243 -10.15 12.90 -3.78
C TYR A 243 -10.09 14.21 -4.57
N HIS A 244 -11.09 14.53 -5.40
CA HIS A 244 -11.14 15.81 -6.14
C HIS A 244 -11.07 17.02 -5.22
N LYS A 245 -11.76 17.00 -4.07
CA LYS A 245 -11.65 18.07 -3.07
C LYS A 245 -10.22 18.16 -2.51
N GLN A 246 -9.57 17.05 -2.18
CA GLN A 246 -8.18 17.04 -1.73
C GLN A 246 -7.19 17.49 -2.81
N TYR A 247 -7.47 17.21 -4.08
CA TYR A 247 -6.66 17.70 -5.20
C TYR A 247 -6.83 19.20 -5.41
N THR A 248 -8.05 19.70 -5.25
CA THR A 248 -8.39 21.10 -5.50
C THR A 248 -8.02 21.99 -4.33
N ASP A 249 -8.17 21.50 -3.10
CA ASP A 249 -7.84 22.21 -1.88
C ASP A 249 -6.43 21.85 -1.38
N ILE A 250 -5.42 22.52 -1.94
CA ILE A 250 -4.03 22.39 -1.51
C ILE A 250 -3.87 22.79 -0.02
N TYR A 251 -4.74 23.69 0.48
CA TYR A 251 -4.69 24.23 1.83
C TYR A 251 -5.44 23.38 2.87
N SER A 252 -5.94 22.21 2.48
CA SER A 252 -6.53 21.28 3.42
C SER A 252 -5.49 20.82 4.45
N TRP A 253 -5.91 20.71 5.72
CA TRP A 253 -5.00 20.41 6.83
C TRP A 253 -4.21 19.11 6.62
N ASN A 254 -4.85 18.09 6.03
CA ASN A 254 -4.26 16.79 5.77
C ASN A 254 -3.20 16.84 4.65
N ASN A 255 -3.35 17.72 3.64
CA ASN A 255 -2.31 17.96 2.64
C ASN A 255 -1.13 18.73 3.24
N ILE A 256 -1.41 19.80 4.00
CA ILE A 256 -0.37 20.63 4.63
C ILE A 256 0.50 19.80 5.58
N VAL A 257 -0.12 18.99 6.45
CA VAL A 257 0.62 18.11 7.38
C VAL A 257 1.53 17.16 6.62
N GLN A 258 1.02 16.49 5.59
CA GLN A 258 1.82 15.56 4.79
C GLN A 258 2.97 16.27 4.07
N ILE A 259 2.72 17.41 3.40
CA ILE A 259 3.77 18.18 2.72
C ILE A 259 4.86 18.59 3.69
N ASN A 260 4.50 19.12 4.87
CA ASN A 260 5.47 19.53 5.88
C ASN A 260 6.30 18.34 6.38
N LYS A 261 5.67 17.19 6.69
CA LYS A 261 6.41 16.00 7.13
C LYS A 261 7.29 15.41 6.03
N PHE A 262 6.82 15.39 4.78
CA PHE A 262 7.63 14.93 3.65
C PHE A 262 8.79 15.90 3.34
N ARG A 263 8.62 17.20 3.58
CA ARG A 263 9.66 18.21 3.35
C ARG A 263 10.68 18.30 4.50
N ASP A 264 10.24 18.17 5.74
CA ASP A 264 11.09 18.51 6.89
C ASP A 264 11.58 17.28 7.68
N ALA A 265 11.04 16.09 7.39
CA ALA A 265 11.33 14.87 8.15
C ALA A 265 11.74 13.69 7.27
N ASN A 266 12.07 12.57 7.94
CA ASN A 266 12.47 11.32 7.31
C ASN A 266 11.36 10.28 7.48
N CYS A 267 10.74 9.87 6.38
CA CYS A 267 9.57 9.00 6.43
C CYS A 267 9.94 7.55 6.14
N VAL A 268 9.38 6.62 6.92
CA VAL A 268 9.44 5.18 6.66
C VAL A 268 8.03 4.67 6.42
N PHE A 269 7.77 4.26 5.19
CA PHE A 269 6.51 3.72 4.72
C PHE A 269 6.43 2.21 5.03
N ILE A 270 5.38 1.80 5.74
CA ILE A 270 5.15 0.43 6.21
C ILE A 270 3.72 0.04 5.85
N GLY A 271 3.55 -1.12 5.19
CA GLY A 271 2.22 -1.60 4.77
C GLY A 271 1.55 -0.72 3.70
N SER A 272 2.32 0.15 3.04
CA SER A 272 1.85 1.00 1.94
C SER A 272 2.39 0.48 0.61
N SER A 273 1.54 0.48 -0.42
CA SER A 273 1.91 0.22 -1.81
C SER A 273 2.47 1.46 -2.52
N LEU A 274 2.33 2.65 -1.90
CA LEU A 274 2.57 3.96 -2.53
C LEU A 274 1.80 4.15 -3.85
N THR A 275 0.68 3.45 -4.05
CA THR A 275 -0.09 3.56 -5.30
C THR A 275 -1.03 4.76 -5.32
N ASP A 276 -1.31 5.35 -4.16
CA ASP A 276 -2.21 6.49 -4.01
C ASP A 276 -1.69 7.73 -4.78
N PRO A 277 -2.45 8.21 -5.79
CA PRO A 277 -2.04 9.36 -6.57
C PRO A 277 -1.89 10.67 -5.77
N ASN A 278 -2.65 10.85 -4.67
CA ASN A 278 -2.55 12.08 -3.87
C ASN A 278 -1.23 12.11 -3.08
N THR A 279 -0.91 11.02 -2.41
CA THR A 279 0.36 10.83 -1.69
C THR A 279 1.56 11.08 -2.60
N ARG A 280 1.55 10.51 -3.81
CA ARG A 280 2.61 10.73 -4.83
C ARG A 280 2.75 12.20 -5.21
N ARG A 281 1.62 12.90 -5.44
CA ARG A 281 1.61 14.35 -5.70
C ARG A 281 2.23 15.13 -4.54
N LEU A 282 1.87 14.81 -3.30
CA LEU A 282 2.36 15.52 -2.12
C LEU A 282 3.87 15.29 -1.91
N LEU A 283 4.37 14.08 -2.16
CA LEU A 283 5.81 13.79 -2.15
C LEU A 283 6.57 14.59 -3.21
N ASP A 284 6.04 14.68 -4.43
CA ASP A 284 6.65 15.47 -5.51
C ASP A 284 6.69 16.97 -5.15
N ILE A 285 5.60 17.52 -4.59
CA ILE A 285 5.57 18.90 -4.08
C ILE A 285 6.62 19.11 -2.99
N ALA A 286 6.68 18.22 -2.00
CA ALA A 286 7.62 18.32 -0.89
C ALA A 286 9.08 18.21 -1.36
N ARG A 287 9.36 17.29 -2.30
CA ARG A 287 10.69 17.12 -2.90
C ARG A 287 11.15 18.37 -3.62
N ARG A 288 10.28 19.01 -4.41
CA ARG A 288 10.62 20.27 -5.10
C ARG A 288 10.93 21.42 -4.13
N GLN A 289 10.35 21.39 -2.92
CA GLN A 289 10.60 22.39 -1.88
C GLN A 289 11.84 22.11 -1.03
N LYS A 290 12.36 20.88 -1.01
CA LYS A 290 13.53 20.46 -0.21
C LYS A 290 14.89 20.97 -0.74
N GLY A 291 15.00 21.34 -2.02
CA GLY A 291 16.28 21.72 -2.63
C GLY A 291 17.21 20.51 -2.88
N GLU A 292 18.53 20.69 -2.79
CA GLU A 292 19.55 19.67 -3.08
C GLU A 292 19.77 18.64 -1.95
N ASP A 293 18.94 18.66 -0.91
CA ASP A 293 19.17 17.86 0.29
C ASP A 293 18.85 16.37 0.07
N GLU A 294 19.78 15.47 0.45
CA GLU A 294 19.75 14.02 0.23
C GLU A 294 18.83 13.26 1.23
N HIS A 295 17.91 13.93 1.92
CA HIS A 295 17.02 13.29 2.89
C HIS A 295 16.12 12.26 2.21
N SER A 296 16.51 11.00 2.31
CA SER A 296 15.78 9.88 1.73
C SER A 296 14.64 9.47 2.65
N HIS A 297 13.44 9.35 2.08
CA HIS A 297 12.38 8.53 2.66
C HIS A 297 12.67 7.05 2.34
N PHE A 298 11.99 6.12 3.00
CA PHE A 298 12.16 4.69 2.76
C PHE A 298 10.83 3.96 2.70
N ILE A 299 10.73 2.92 1.90
CA ILE A 299 9.54 2.07 1.81
C ILE A 299 9.93 0.60 1.81
N PHE A 300 9.24 -0.23 2.60
CA PHE A 300 9.40 -1.67 2.53
C PHE A 300 8.57 -2.25 1.38
N LYS A 301 9.20 -3.05 0.50
CA LYS A 301 8.51 -3.78 -0.57
C LYS A 301 8.92 -5.25 -0.60
N MET A 302 7.95 -6.11 -0.86
CA MET A 302 8.14 -7.54 -0.99
C MET A 302 8.73 -7.89 -2.36
N ARG A 303 9.79 -8.68 -2.39
CA ARG A 303 10.36 -9.21 -3.64
C ARG A 303 9.35 -10.09 -4.37
N HIS A 304 9.38 -10.03 -5.70
CA HIS A 304 8.56 -10.92 -6.52
C HIS A 304 9.11 -12.34 -6.45
N LYS A 305 8.30 -13.28 -5.96
CA LYS A 305 8.71 -14.68 -5.81
C LYS A 305 8.67 -15.40 -7.16
N GLU A 306 9.80 -15.98 -7.57
CA GLU A 306 9.93 -16.75 -8.82
C GLU A 306 8.79 -17.78 -9.02
N PRO A 307 8.39 -18.61 -8.02
CA PRO A 307 7.32 -19.58 -8.22
C PRO A 307 5.96 -18.95 -8.55
N ILE A 308 5.67 -17.77 -7.98
CA ILE A 308 4.40 -17.07 -8.21
C ILE A 308 4.38 -16.46 -9.62
N VAL A 309 5.47 -15.82 -10.02
CA VAL A 309 5.61 -15.22 -11.36
C VAL A 309 5.57 -16.31 -12.42
N LYS A 310 6.28 -17.43 -12.21
CA LYS A 310 6.26 -18.60 -13.08
C LYS A 310 4.84 -19.15 -13.25
N MET A 311 4.13 -19.39 -12.15
CA MET A 311 2.73 -19.85 -12.20
C MET A 311 1.81 -18.90 -12.98
N ARG A 312 1.94 -17.59 -12.79
CA ARG A 312 1.15 -16.59 -13.53
C ARG A 312 1.47 -16.60 -15.02
N LEU A 313 2.75 -16.68 -15.36
CA LEU A 313 3.19 -16.76 -16.75
C LEU A 313 2.64 -18.02 -17.43
N GLU A 314 2.73 -19.19 -16.77
CA GLU A 314 2.15 -20.44 -17.26
C GLU A 314 0.63 -20.34 -17.47
N LEU A 315 -0.11 -19.71 -16.56
CA LEU A 315 -1.56 -19.51 -16.71
C LEU A 315 -1.89 -18.64 -17.93
N LEU A 316 -1.18 -17.53 -18.13
CA LEU A 316 -1.36 -16.66 -19.30
C LEU A 316 -1.07 -17.40 -20.61
N LEU A 317 -0.07 -18.27 -20.62
CA LEU A 317 0.24 -19.11 -21.78
C LEU A 317 -0.84 -20.16 -22.03
N ARG A 318 -1.45 -20.71 -20.97
CA ARG A 318 -2.50 -21.75 -21.08
C ARG A 318 -3.84 -21.24 -21.59
N GLU A 319 -4.24 -20.05 -21.18
CA GLU A 319 -5.52 -19.45 -21.60
C GLU A 319 -5.54 -19.15 -23.12
N ASN A 320 -4.36 -19.03 -23.73
CA ASN A 320 -4.16 -18.89 -25.17
C ASN A 320 -3.89 -20.27 -25.81
N LYS A 321 -4.91 -21.14 -25.77
CA LYS A 321 -4.91 -22.60 -26.03
C LYS A 321 -4.17 -23.14 -27.27
N GLU A 322 -3.70 -22.33 -28.21
CA GLU A 322 -2.90 -22.79 -29.36
C GLU A 322 -1.41 -22.99 -29.02
N LEU A 323 -0.97 -22.51 -27.86
CA LEU A 323 0.45 -22.43 -27.47
C LEU A 323 0.97 -23.62 -26.64
N LEU A 324 0.11 -24.46 -26.09
CA LEU A 324 0.52 -25.49 -25.12
C LEU A 324 1.11 -26.74 -25.79
N GLY A 325 2.36 -26.65 -26.22
CA GLY A 325 3.20 -27.82 -26.49
C GLY A 325 4.46 -27.81 -25.64
N GLU A 326 5.03 -28.98 -25.36
CA GLU A 326 6.34 -29.17 -24.69
C GLU A 326 7.49 -28.37 -25.35
N LYS A 327 7.30 -27.93 -26.61
CA LYS A 327 8.23 -27.07 -27.35
C LYS A 327 8.36 -25.65 -26.78
N ILE A 328 7.34 -25.09 -26.10
CA ILE A 328 7.43 -23.72 -25.57
C ILE A 328 8.21 -23.66 -24.26
N ASP A 329 8.06 -24.62 -23.35
CA ASP A 329 8.87 -24.66 -22.12
C ASP A 329 10.38 -24.72 -22.44
N ALA A 330 10.77 -25.49 -23.46
CA ALA A 330 12.14 -25.56 -23.93
C ALA A 330 12.60 -24.31 -24.71
N ASN A 331 11.73 -23.72 -25.55
CA ASN A 331 12.09 -22.55 -26.37
C ASN A 331 12.09 -21.22 -25.60
N LEU A 332 11.23 -21.06 -24.59
CA LEU A 332 11.09 -19.79 -23.86
C LEU A 332 12.07 -19.66 -22.68
N GLU A 333 12.87 -20.70 -22.41
CA GLU A 333 13.77 -20.80 -21.25
C GLU A 333 13.10 -20.21 -19.99
N LEU A 334 11.93 -20.76 -19.63
CA LEU A 334 10.94 -20.13 -18.74
C LEU A 334 11.53 -19.53 -17.46
N ASP A 335 12.46 -20.23 -16.80
CA ASP A 335 13.10 -19.77 -15.57
C ASP A 335 13.96 -18.50 -15.78
N LYS A 336 14.65 -18.38 -16.92
CA LYS A 336 15.40 -17.16 -17.25
C LYS A 336 14.46 -16.01 -17.58
N THR A 337 13.37 -16.29 -18.30
CA THR A 337 12.33 -15.29 -18.58
C THR A 337 11.72 -14.75 -17.28
N VAL A 338 11.39 -15.64 -16.34
CA VAL A 338 10.86 -15.26 -15.01
C VAL A 338 11.83 -14.35 -14.26
N LYS A 339 13.12 -14.71 -14.22
CA LYS A 339 14.15 -13.88 -13.56
C LYS A 339 14.31 -12.51 -14.21
N LEU A 340 14.32 -12.46 -15.53
CA LEU A 340 14.40 -11.21 -16.28
C LEU A 340 13.18 -10.31 -16.01
N LEU A 341 11.97 -10.88 -16.02
CA LEU A 341 10.74 -10.13 -15.73
C LEU A 341 10.74 -9.58 -14.30
N ILE A 342 11.20 -10.37 -13.33
CA ILE A 342 11.35 -9.93 -11.92
C ILE A 342 12.36 -8.77 -11.84
N GLU A 343 13.51 -8.91 -12.49
CA GLU A 343 14.51 -7.84 -12.50
C GLU A 343 13.93 -6.55 -13.11
N ILE A 344 13.25 -6.64 -14.25
CA ILE A 344 12.64 -5.48 -14.92
C ILE A 344 11.62 -4.78 -14.00
N ILE A 345 10.67 -5.53 -13.42
CA ILE A 345 9.61 -4.92 -12.61
C ILE A 345 10.18 -4.33 -11.32
N GLU A 346 11.12 -5.00 -10.65
CA GLU A 346 11.75 -4.46 -9.45
C GLU A 346 12.53 -3.18 -9.76
N ARG A 347 13.24 -3.12 -10.91
CA ARG A 347 13.95 -1.89 -11.31
C ARG A 347 12.99 -0.74 -11.62
N PHE A 348 11.87 -1.02 -12.27
CA PHE A 348 10.84 -0.01 -12.53
C PHE A 348 10.19 0.48 -11.24
N GLU A 349 9.84 -0.43 -10.33
CA GLU A 349 9.27 -0.08 -9.04
C GLU A 349 10.23 0.76 -8.18
N GLU A 350 11.52 0.41 -8.17
CA GLU A 350 12.53 1.16 -7.44
C GLU A 350 12.71 2.55 -8.04
N THR A 351 12.80 2.65 -9.38
CA THR A 351 12.87 3.93 -10.09
C THR A 351 11.64 4.81 -9.85
N ASP A 352 10.44 4.23 -9.86
CA ASP A 352 9.19 4.95 -9.53
C ASP A 352 9.28 5.54 -8.13
N THR A 353 9.63 4.75 -7.12
CA THR A 353 9.76 5.24 -5.74
C THR A 353 10.87 6.29 -5.59
N GLU A 354 12.00 6.12 -6.26
CA GLU A 354 13.12 7.06 -6.23
C GLU A 354 12.79 8.39 -6.91
N SER A 355 11.86 8.39 -7.88
CA SER A 355 11.32 9.61 -8.48
C SER A 355 10.55 10.48 -7.48
N PHE A 356 10.14 9.91 -6.33
CA PHE A 356 9.54 10.62 -5.20
C PHE A 356 10.51 10.84 -4.03
N GLY A 357 11.80 10.52 -4.20
CA GLY A 357 12.80 10.62 -3.11
C GLY A 357 12.65 9.51 -2.05
N VAL A 358 11.99 8.40 -2.41
CA VAL A 358 11.75 7.26 -1.52
C VAL A 358 12.64 6.09 -1.96
N LYS A 359 13.51 5.61 -1.08
CA LYS A 359 14.37 4.45 -1.32
C LYS A 359 13.65 3.16 -0.94
N THR A 360 13.66 2.18 -1.84
CA THR A 360 13.01 0.89 -1.58
C THR A 360 13.92 -0.02 -0.73
N ILE A 361 13.33 -0.65 0.29
CA ILE A 361 13.93 -1.71 1.09
C ILE A 361 13.25 -3.01 0.71
N TRP A 362 13.90 -3.77 -0.15
CA TRP A 362 13.43 -5.08 -0.55
C TRP A 362 13.53 -6.07 0.60
N ILE A 363 12.43 -6.78 0.85
CA ILE A 363 12.33 -7.89 1.80
C ILE A 363 11.85 -9.15 1.06
N ASP A 364 12.27 -10.30 1.54
CA ASP A 364 11.81 -11.60 1.07
C ASP A 364 10.58 -12.06 1.87
N GLU A 365 10.47 -11.70 3.14
CA GLU A 365 9.33 -12.09 3.98
C GLU A 365 8.85 -10.91 4.83
N TRP A 366 7.53 -10.83 5.07
CA TRP A 366 6.94 -9.74 5.87
C TRP A 366 7.43 -9.74 7.32
N SER A 367 7.84 -10.91 7.84
CA SER A 367 8.44 -11.07 9.16
C SER A 367 9.81 -10.39 9.30
N GLU A 368 10.46 -9.98 8.20
CA GLU A 368 11.71 -9.23 8.28
C GLU A 368 11.51 -7.78 8.73
N ILE A 369 10.35 -7.16 8.44
CA ILE A 369 10.09 -5.77 8.82
C ILE A 369 10.24 -5.58 10.33
N PRO A 370 9.56 -6.33 11.22
CA PRO A 370 9.73 -6.16 12.66
C PRO A 370 11.18 -6.38 13.12
N GLU A 371 11.93 -7.32 12.55
CA GLU A 371 13.34 -7.51 12.91
C GLU A 371 14.22 -6.32 12.49
N ILE A 372 13.94 -5.71 11.34
CA ILE A 372 14.63 -4.49 10.87
C ILE A 372 14.29 -3.31 11.78
N LEU A 373 13.01 -3.10 12.11
CA LEU A 373 12.57 -2.05 13.04
C LEU A 373 13.20 -2.21 14.42
N LYS A 374 13.28 -3.44 14.92
CA LYS A 374 13.98 -3.77 16.17
C LYS A 374 15.46 -3.48 16.10
N GLU A 375 16.12 -3.77 14.98
CA GLU A 375 17.52 -3.42 14.76
C GLU A 375 17.75 -1.90 14.72
N ILE A 376 16.81 -1.13 14.15
CA ILE A 376 16.85 0.33 14.16
C ILE A 376 16.81 0.84 15.61
N ARG A 377 15.93 0.26 16.45
CA ARG A 377 15.75 0.67 17.84
C ARG A 377 16.88 0.26 18.79
N THR A 378 17.42 -0.95 18.65
CA THR A 378 18.22 -1.61 19.71
C THR A 378 19.73 -1.60 19.50
N LYS A 379 20.23 -1.52 18.26
CA LYS A 379 21.67 -1.54 18.01
C LYS A 379 22.27 -0.14 18.13
N ASN A 380 23.40 -0.03 18.82
CA ASN A 380 24.17 1.21 18.97
C ASN A 380 24.77 1.68 17.65
#